data_AF-A0A0F5VG06-F1
#
_entry.id   AF-A0A0F5VG06-F1
#
_cell.length_a   1.000
_cell.length_b   1.000
_cell.length_c   1.000
_cell.angle_alpha   90.00
_cell.angle_beta   90.00
_cell.angle_gamma   90.00
#
_symmetry.space_group_name_H-M   'P 1'
#
loop_
_entity.id
_entity.type
_entity.pdbx_description
1 polymer ?
#
loop_
_entity_poly.entity_id
_entity_poly.type
_entity_poly.pdbx_seq_one_letter_code
_entity_poly.pdbx_strand_id
1 'polypeptide(L)'
;MLKLLYAAVFCLLFAMPAIAQESEEAPPYSEQPVLDKPLMERYILDEMKSLRQDQQDLERRLTLAFTDRELAVADKSLNYANVTVTYFFYLIAGAASLIALVGWQSLKEIKVNTKKMAEQQLKEITDQYEKKFQMLERDLKRKTRIIAQNNKEIEIINEVHNLWLRAQSSQTAEQQMEVYDEILKLRPGDLEALTHKADAAMEIREFHWALSICNRVLEVDSTNANALYQRACAYACLGAEDQAVSDLERAIQGSAFLRELAKEENDFETLHGHERFEQLITHHNE
;
A
#
# COMPACT_ATOMS: atom_id res chain seq x y z
N MET A 1 10.08 -91.85 -7.72
CA MET A 1 11.19 -92.75 -8.12
C MET A 1 12.51 -92.10 -7.73
N LEU A 2 13.55 -92.88 -7.41
CA LEU A 2 15.00 -92.59 -7.55
C LEU A 2 15.47 -91.11 -7.43
N LYS A 3 16.37 -90.66 -6.56
CA LYS A 3 17.16 -91.26 -5.45
C LYS A 3 17.53 -90.08 -4.51
N LEU A 4 17.48 -90.12 -3.17
CA LEU A 4 16.92 -91.07 -2.20
C LEU A 4 17.25 -92.55 -2.46
N LEU A 5 18.54 -92.84 -2.70
CA LEU A 5 19.05 -94.22 -2.79
C LEU A 5 20.59 -94.35 -2.75
N TYR A 6 21.36 -93.26 -2.66
CA TYR A 6 22.83 -93.33 -2.55
C TYR A 6 23.37 -93.23 -1.12
N ALA A 7 22.55 -92.78 -0.16
CA ALA A 7 22.92 -92.71 1.27
C ALA A 7 22.70 -94.04 2.03
N ALA A 8 22.40 -95.15 1.34
CA ALA A 8 21.92 -96.40 1.95
C ALA A 8 22.55 -97.70 1.40
N VAL A 9 23.60 -97.62 0.56
CA VAL A 9 24.12 -98.80 -0.20
C VAL A 9 25.60 -99.12 0.08
N PHE A 10 26.27 -98.42 1.02
CA PHE A 10 27.66 -98.74 1.41
C PHE A 10 27.86 -99.08 2.90
N CYS A 11 26.78 -99.35 3.65
CA CYS A 11 26.84 -99.69 5.09
C CYS A 11 26.35 -101.11 5.42
N LEU A 12 26.31 -102.05 4.46
CA LEU A 12 25.72 -103.39 4.69
C LEU A 12 26.41 -104.55 3.94
N LEU A 13 27.76 -104.57 3.97
CA LEU A 13 28.63 -105.73 3.72
C LEU A 13 29.90 -105.49 4.58
N PHE A 14 30.31 -106.33 5.53
CA PHE A 14 29.72 -107.53 6.12
C PHE A 14 30.20 -107.59 7.59
N ALA A 15 29.36 -108.07 8.51
CA ALA A 15 29.77 -108.34 9.89
C ALA A 15 29.43 -109.78 10.25
N MET A 16 30.27 -110.38 11.12
CA MET A 16 30.15 -111.72 11.72
C MET A 16 30.46 -112.93 10.81
N PRO A 17 30.79 -114.12 11.38
CA PRO A 17 31.38 -114.40 12.71
C PRO A 17 32.68 -115.23 12.64
N ALA A 18 33.32 -115.45 13.79
CA ALA A 18 34.46 -116.38 13.93
C ALA A 18 34.01 -117.78 14.37
N ILE A 19 34.53 -118.83 13.70
CA ILE A 19 34.63 -120.21 14.20
C ILE A 19 36.02 -120.72 13.78
N ALA A 20 36.67 -121.47 14.66
CA ALA A 20 38.03 -121.99 14.46
C ALA A 20 38.03 -123.49 14.09
N GLN A 21 38.98 -123.91 13.26
CA GLN A 21 39.70 -125.16 13.47
C GLN A 21 41.05 -125.23 12.73
N GLU A 22 41.99 -125.92 13.36
CA GLU A 22 43.35 -126.30 12.94
C GLU A 22 43.34 -127.24 11.70
N SER A 23 44.41 -127.50 10.95
CA SER A 23 45.77 -126.94 10.81
C SER A 23 46.46 -127.67 9.64
N GLU A 24 47.22 -126.98 8.78
CA GLU A 24 48.45 -127.54 8.18
C GLU A 24 49.32 -126.44 7.58
N GLU A 25 50.62 -126.54 7.84
CA GLU A 25 51.58 -125.44 7.93
C GLU A 25 52.04 -124.87 6.57
N ALA A 26 52.07 -123.53 6.48
CA ALA A 26 52.98 -122.79 5.61
C ALA A 26 53.60 -121.64 6.45
N PRO A 27 54.93 -121.43 6.43
CA PRO A 27 55.61 -120.70 7.50
C PRO A 27 55.34 -119.18 7.52
N PRO A 28 55.38 -118.55 8.70
CA PRO A 28 55.15 -117.12 8.86
C PRO A 28 56.29 -116.28 8.28
N TYR A 29 55.94 -115.15 7.65
CA TYR A 29 56.89 -114.23 7.02
C TYR A 29 57.78 -113.43 8.02
N SER A 30 57.76 -113.78 9.31
CA SER A 30 58.47 -113.10 10.40
C SER A 30 59.86 -113.67 10.70
N GLU A 31 60.29 -114.75 10.03
CA GLU A 31 61.63 -115.33 10.19
C GLU A 31 62.32 -115.58 8.84
N GLN A 32 62.81 -114.50 8.23
CA GLN A 32 63.94 -114.57 7.29
C GLN A 32 65.19 -113.99 7.97
N PRO A 33 66.35 -114.65 7.90
CA PRO A 33 67.56 -114.14 8.53
C PRO A 33 68.02 -112.85 7.85
N VAL A 34 68.13 -111.77 8.62
CA VAL A 34 68.80 -110.54 8.21
C VAL A 34 70.28 -110.84 8.00
N LEU A 35 70.75 -110.86 6.75
CA LEU A 35 72.18 -110.96 6.44
C LEU A 35 72.61 -110.09 5.22
N ASP A 36 73.31 -109.00 5.56
CA ASP A 36 74.52 -108.49 4.90
C ASP A 36 74.51 -108.01 3.44
N LYS A 37 74.04 -106.76 3.21
CA LYS A 37 74.60 -105.87 2.16
C LYS A 37 74.62 -104.39 2.58
N PRO A 38 75.76 -103.81 3.01
CA PRO A 38 75.84 -102.40 3.43
C PRO A 38 75.60 -101.37 2.30
N LEU A 39 75.51 -101.82 1.05
CA LEU A 39 75.26 -100.96 -0.12
C LEU A 39 73.76 -100.70 -0.37
N MET A 40 72.88 -101.66 -0.05
CA MET A 40 71.44 -101.52 -0.31
C MET A 40 70.76 -100.54 0.65
N GLU A 41 71.12 -100.59 1.93
CA GLU A 41 70.63 -99.63 2.94
C GLU A 41 70.97 -98.20 2.56
N ARG A 42 72.21 -97.96 2.08
CA ARG A 42 72.64 -96.63 1.65
C ARG A 42 71.88 -96.16 0.41
N TYR A 43 71.65 -97.03 -0.57
CA TYR A 43 70.85 -96.69 -1.75
C TYR A 43 69.40 -96.31 -1.38
N ILE A 44 68.75 -97.10 -0.51
CA ILE A 44 67.39 -96.79 -0.02
C ILE A 44 67.37 -95.46 0.77
N LEU A 45 68.40 -95.20 1.59
CA LEU A 45 68.52 -93.92 2.33
C LEU A 45 68.77 -92.72 1.41
N ASP A 46 69.58 -92.87 0.37
CA ASP A 46 69.84 -91.82 -0.62
C ASP A 46 68.59 -91.54 -1.49
N GLU A 47 67.82 -92.57 -1.90
CA GLU A 47 66.52 -92.40 -2.58
C GLU A 47 65.46 -91.78 -1.66
N MET A 48 65.37 -92.20 -0.40
CA MET A 48 64.47 -91.57 0.57
C MET A 48 64.83 -90.11 0.87
N LYS A 49 66.12 -89.77 0.76
CA LYS A 49 66.63 -88.40 0.92
C LYS A 49 66.36 -87.57 -0.32
N SER A 50 66.55 -88.10 -1.55
CA SER A 50 66.19 -87.41 -2.79
C SER A 50 64.68 -87.17 -2.86
N LEU A 51 63.84 -88.17 -2.57
CA LEU A 51 62.39 -88.03 -2.47
C LEU A 51 61.96 -86.96 -1.47
N ARG A 52 62.63 -86.86 -0.32
CA ARG A 52 62.37 -85.78 0.66
C ARG A 52 62.78 -84.41 0.13
N GLN A 53 63.90 -84.32 -0.59
CA GLN A 53 64.34 -83.07 -1.22
C GLN A 53 63.40 -82.64 -2.36
N ASP A 54 62.99 -83.58 -3.22
CA ASP A 54 62.01 -83.35 -4.28
C ASP A 54 60.64 -82.97 -3.73
N GLN A 55 60.19 -83.59 -2.63
CA GLN A 55 58.98 -83.18 -1.92
C GLN A 55 59.10 -81.75 -1.38
N GLN A 56 60.22 -81.40 -0.73
CA GLN A 56 60.46 -80.05 -0.21
C GLN A 56 60.52 -79.01 -1.33
N ASP A 57 61.16 -79.31 -2.46
CA ASP A 57 61.22 -78.43 -3.63
C ASP A 57 59.87 -78.32 -4.33
N LEU A 58 59.07 -79.38 -4.37
CA LEU A 58 57.69 -79.34 -4.87
C LEU A 58 56.81 -78.47 -3.96
N GLU A 59 56.84 -78.68 -2.65
CA GLU A 59 56.14 -77.84 -1.66
C GLU A 59 56.56 -76.37 -1.80
N ARG A 60 57.86 -76.09 -1.98
CA ARG A 60 58.37 -74.73 -2.23
C ARG A 60 57.87 -74.12 -3.54
N ARG A 61 57.81 -74.89 -4.64
CA ARG A 61 57.29 -74.41 -5.93
C ARG A 61 55.79 -74.18 -5.88
N LEU A 62 55.05 -75.08 -5.23
CA LEU A 62 53.60 -74.95 -5.05
C LEU A 62 53.23 -73.77 -4.16
N THR A 63 53.95 -73.56 -3.05
CA THR A 63 53.74 -72.38 -2.19
C THR A 63 54.03 -71.08 -2.94
N LEU A 64 55.16 -70.95 -3.65
CA LEU A 64 55.47 -69.77 -4.46
C LEU A 64 54.39 -69.52 -5.54
N ALA A 65 54.01 -70.54 -6.32
CA ALA A 65 53.00 -70.40 -7.36
C ALA A 65 51.60 -70.06 -6.81
N PHE A 66 51.28 -70.53 -5.59
CA PHE A 66 50.04 -70.19 -4.91
C PHE A 66 50.07 -68.75 -4.40
N THR A 67 51.16 -68.31 -3.74
CA THR A 67 51.31 -66.92 -3.27
C THR A 67 51.33 -65.92 -4.42
N ASP A 68 52.01 -66.23 -5.54
CA ASP A 68 52.03 -65.36 -6.72
C ASP A 68 50.62 -65.22 -7.33
N ARG A 69 49.84 -66.30 -7.35
CA ARG A 69 48.45 -66.27 -7.81
C ARG A 69 47.54 -65.49 -6.86
N GLU A 70 47.70 -65.64 -5.54
CA GLU A 70 46.95 -64.85 -4.56
C GLU A 70 47.30 -63.37 -4.66
N LEU A 71 48.58 -63.01 -4.77
CA LEU A 71 49.04 -61.64 -4.99
C LEU A 71 48.49 -61.05 -6.28
N ALA A 72 48.50 -61.79 -7.40
CA ALA A 72 47.94 -61.32 -8.66
C ALA A 72 46.41 -61.12 -8.61
N VAL A 73 45.68 -61.97 -7.86
CA VAL A 73 44.24 -61.79 -7.63
C VAL A 73 43.98 -60.59 -6.71
N ALA A 74 44.78 -60.43 -5.65
CA ALA A 74 44.70 -59.29 -4.74
C ALA A 74 44.95 -57.97 -5.47
N ASP A 75 46.06 -57.85 -6.21
CA ASP A 75 46.41 -56.65 -6.98
C ASP A 75 45.32 -56.29 -8.00
N LYS A 76 44.79 -57.28 -8.74
CA LYS A 76 43.68 -57.03 -9.67
C LYS A 76 42.42 -56.52 -8.97
N SER A 77 42.10 -57.05 -7.78
CA SER A 77 40.94 -56.60 -6.98
C SER A 77 41.15 -55.21 -6.38
N LEU A 78 42.36 -54.88 -5.92
CA LEU A 78 42.74 -53.55 -5.45
C LEU A 78 42.70 -52.53 -6.58
N ASN A 79 43.13 -52.88 -7.79
CA ASN A 79 43.04 -52.02 -8.95
C ASN A 79 41.57 -51.75 -9.34
N TYR A 80 40.70 -52.77 -9.33
CA TYR A 80 39.25 -52.54 -9.53
C TYR A 80 38.63 -51.65 -8.43
N ALA A 81 39.03 -51.83 -7.17
CA ALA A 81 38.58 -50.99 -6.07
C ALA A 81 39.03 -49.52 -6.27
N ASN A 82 40.31 -49.30 -6.59
CA ASN A 82 40.84 -47.96 -6.87
C ASN A 82 40.10 -47.30 -8.05
N VAL A 83 39.98 -47.99 -9.19
CA VAL A 83 39.32 -47.47 -10.40
C VAL A 83 37.85 -47.12 -10.14
N THR A 84 37.11 -47.98 -9.45
CA THR A 84 35.69 -47.69 -9.11
C THR A 84 35.56 -46.52 -8.15
N VAL A 85 36.39 -46.45 -7.10
CA VAL A 85 36.45 -45.31 -6.17
C VAL A 85 36.76 -44.00 -6.91
N THR A 86 37.75 -44.00 -7.82
CA THR A 86 38.09 -42.84 -8.66
C THR A 86 36.90 -42.41 -9.53
N TYR A 87 36.19 -43.33 -10.17
CA TYR A 87 34.99 -42.99 -10.95
C TYR A 87 33.84 -42.45 -10.09
N PHE A 88 33.61 -42.97 -8.88
CA PHE A 88 32.65 -42.38 -7.95
C PHE A 88 33.03 -40.93 -7.57
N PHE A 89 34.32 -40.66 -7.31
CA PHE A 89 34.78 -39.29 -7.07
C PHE A 89 34.55 -38.37 -8.28
N TYR A 90 34.76 -38.85 -9.52
CA TYR A 90 34.45 -38.05 -10.72
C TYR A 90 32.95 -37.80 -10.92
N LEU A 91 32.08 -38.78 -10.62
CA LEU A 91 30.63 -38.59 -10.67
C LEU A 91 30.15 -37.58 -9.63
N ILE A 92 30.66 -37.66 -8.40
CA ILE A 92 30.36 -36.70 -7.33
C ILE A 92 30.88 -35.30 -7.69
N ALA A 93 32.09 -35.19 -8.23
CA ALA A 93 32.67 -33.91 -8.67
C ALA A 93 31.86 -33.29 -9.83
N GLY A 94 31.43 -34.09 -10.81
CA GLY A 94 30.57 -33.65 -11.90
C GLY A 94 29.21 -33.15 -11.41
N ALA A 95 28.55 -33.91 -10.52
CA ALA A 95 27.29 -33.51 -9.91
C ALA A 95 27.44 -32.23 -9.06
N ALA A 96 28.49 -32.13 -8.25
CA ALA A 96 28.78 -30.95 -7.45
C ALA A 96 29.07 -29.71 -8.32
N SER A 97 29.80 -29.86 -9.42
CA SER A 97 30.05 -28.79 -10.39
C SER A 97 28.76 -28.29 -11.05
N LEU A 98 27.87 -29.20 -11.44
CA LEU A 98 26.57 -28.87 -12.03
C LEU A 98 25.66 -28.14 -11.02
N ILE A 99 25.58 -28.64 -9.78
CA ILE A 99 24.85 -27.99 -8.68
C ILE A 99 25.41 -26.60 -8.39
N ALA A 100 26.74 -26.43 -8.37
CA ALA A 100 27.37 -25.14 -8.14
C ALA A 100 27.05 -24.12 -9.25
N LEU A 101 27.04 -24.55 -10.53
CA LEU A 101 26.71 -23.70 -11.67
C LEU A 101 25.24 -23.24 -11.61
N VAL A 102 24.30 -24.17 -11.42
CA VAL A 102 22.87 -23.86 -11.29
C VAL A 102 22.57 -23.01 -10.05
N GLY A 103 23.20 -23.33 -8.91
CA GLY A 103 23.07 -22.57 -7.68
C GLY A 103 23.59 -21.14 -7.81
N TRP A 104 24.71 -20.93 -8.51
CA TRP A 104 25.25 -19.59 -8.78
C TRP A 104 24.33 -18.74 -9.66
N GLN A 105 23.73 -19.33 -10.70
CA GLN A 105 22.73 -18.65 -11.53
C GLN A 105 21.49 -18.27 -10.70
N SER A 106 20.92 -19.21 -9.94
CA SER A 106 19.77 -18.98 -9.07
C SER A 106 20.02 -17.87 -8.03
N LEU A 107 21.15 -17.90 -7.32
CA LEU A 107 21.51 -16.85 -6.36
C LEU A 107 21.65 -15.46 -7.01
N LYS A 108 22.21 -15.40 -8.23
CA LYS A 108 22.30 -14.16 -9.01
C LYS A 108 20.93 -13.65 -9.44
N GLU A 109 20.05 -14.53 -9.90
CA GLU A 109 18.67 -14.19 -10.29
C GLU A 109 17.85 -13.70 -9.10
N ILE A 110 17.92 -14.39 -7.95
CA ILE A 110 17.26 -13.97 -6.70
C ILE A 110 17.75 -12.57 -6.30
N LYS A 111 19.06 -12.32 -6.31
CA LYS A 111 19.63 -10.98 -5.99
C LYS A 111 19.16 -9.89 -6.95
N VAL A 112 19.02 -10.19 -8.25
CA VAL A 112 18.55 -9.23 -9.25
C VAL A 112 17.04 -8.99 -9.10
N ASN A 113 16.25 -10.04 -8.92
CA ASN A 113 14.79 -9.95 -8.81
C ASN A 113 14.34 -9.30 -7.50
N THR A 114 14.97 -9.63 -6.37
CA THR A 114 14.72 -8.94 -5.09
C THR A 114 15.05 -7.45 -5.16
N LYS A 115 16.18 -7.08 -5.79
CA LYS A 115 16.52 -5.67 -6.03
C LYS A 115 15.48 -4.96 -6.90
N LYS A 116 15.07 -5.56 -8.03
CA LYS A 116 14.01 -5.01 -8.90
C LYS A 116 12.68 -4.85 -8.18
N MET A 117 12.28 -5.83 -7.36
CA MET A 117 11.04 -5.79 -6.59
C MET A 117 11.07 -4.68 -5.53
N ALA A 118 12.20 -4.50 -4.84
CA ALA A 118 12.39 -3.39 -3.90
C ALA A 118 12.37 -2.02 -4.62
N GLU A 119 13.01 -1.90 -5.79
CA GLU A 119 12.95 -0.69 -6.64
C GLU A 119 11.52 -0.39 -7.13
N GLN A 120 10.75 -1.41 -7.50
CA GLN A 120 9.34 -1.27 -7.89
C GLN A 120 8.46 -0.81 -6.73
N GLN A 121 8.58 -1.43 -5.56
CA GLN A 121 7.84 -1.04 -4.36
C GLN A 121 8.19 0.39 -3.93
N LEU A 122 9.47 0.75 -3.94
CA LEU A 122 9.91 2.12 -3.65
C LEU A 122 9.31 3.11 -4.64
N LYS A 123 9.31 2.79 -5.94
CA LYS A 123 8.70 3.63 -6.98
C LYS A 123 7.20 3.80 -6.77
N GLU A 124 6.46 2.72 -6.51
CA GLU A 124 5.02 2.81 -6.27
C GLU A 124 4.71 3.69 -5.06
N ILE A 125 5.48 3.54 -3.98
CA ILE A 125 5.39 4.38 -2.79
C ILE A 125 5.68 5.85 -3.14
N THR A 126 6.74 6.16 -3.89
CA THR A 126 7.02 7.55 -4.30
C THR A 126 5.92 8.13 -5.18
N ASP A 127 5.41 7.38 -6.16
CA ASP A 127 4.33 7.82 -7.05
C ASP A 127 3.02 8.07 -6.27
N GLN A 128 2.73 7.27 -5.23
CA GLN A 128 1.59 7.48 -4.33
C GLN A 128 1.77 8.73 -3.46
N TYR A 129 2.95 8.95 -2.88
CA TYR A 129 3.23 10.13 -2.06
C TYR A 129 3.27 11.41 -2.90
N GLU A 130 3.81 11.37 -4.11
CA GLU A 130 3.81 12.51 -5.04
C GLU A 130 2.37 12.91 -5.40
N LYS A 131 1.51 11.96 -5.76
CA LYS A 131 0.08 12.23 -6.02
C LYS A 131 -0.63 12.85 -4.82
N LYS A 132 -0.38 12.33 -3.60
CA LYS A 132 -0.94 12.91 -2.36
C LYS A 132 -0.42 14.32 -2.11
N PHE A 133 0.87 14.57 -2.33
CA PHE A 133 1.49 15.89 -2.19
C PHE A 133 0.91 16.90 -3.18
N GLN A 134 0.78 16.53 -4.47
CA GLN A 134 0.15 17.37 -5.48
C GLN A 134 -1.32 17.69 -5.16
N MET A 135 -2.08 16.73 -4.61
CA MET A 135 -3.46 16.98 -4.15
C MET A 135 -3.48 17.97 -2.98
N LEU A 136 -2.64 17.75 -1.96
CA LEU A 136 -2.52 18.64 -0.81
C LEU A 136 -2.10 20.06 -1.22
N GLU A 137 -1.15 20.20 -2.15
CA GLU A 137 -0.71 21.49 -2.68
C GLU A 137 -1.84 22.24 -3.40
N ARG A 138 -2.67 21.54 -4.20
CA ARG A 138 -3.86 22.12 -4.85
C ARG A 138 -4.89 22.57 -3.84
N ASP A 139 -5.17 21.76 -2.82
CA ASP A 139 -6.12 22.10 -1.75
C ASP A 139 -5.65 23.27 -0.90
N LEU A 140 -4.36 23.32 -0.56
CA LEU A 140 -3.77 24.46 0.14
C LEU A 140 -3.86 25.72 -0.72
N LYS A 141 -3.45 25.69 -2.00
CA LYS A 141 -3.60 26.83 -2.92
C LYS A 141 -5.05 27.30 -3.06
N ARG A 142 -6.01 26.38 -3.12
CA ARG A 142 -7.45 26.71 -3.14
C ARG A 142 -7.89 27.39 -1.84
N LYS A 143 -7.57 26.81 -0.69
CA LYS A 143 -7.93 27.37 0.63
C LYS A 143 -7.29 28.74 0.85
N THR A 144 -6.02 28.93 0.52
CA THR A 144 -5.34 30.23 0.63
C THR A 144 -6.00 31.30 -0.26
N ARG A 145 -6.45 30.96 -1.48
CA ARG A 145 -7.21 31.90 -2.32
C ARG A 145 -8.54 32.30 -1.70
N ILE A 146 -9.28 31.34 -1.14
CA ILE A 146 -10.55 31.60 -0.46
C ILE A 146 -10.32 32.50 0.77
N ILE A 147 -9.34 32.17 1.62
CA ILE A 147 -8.98 32.99 2.79
C ILE A 147 -8.59 34.42 2.36
N ALA A 148 -7.78 34.56 1.31
CA ALA A 148 -7.40 35.88 0.80
C ALA A 148 -8.58 36.69 0.24
N GLN A 149 -9.57 36.03 -0.37
CA GLN A 149 -10.78 36.68 -0.85
C GLN A 149 -11.70 37.07 0.32
N ASN A 150 -11.97 36.15 1.23
CA ASN A 150 -12.77 36.40 2.42
C ASN A 150 -12.18 37.53 3.28
N ASN A 151 -10.84 37.60 3.42
CA ASN A 151 -10.18 38.69 4.15
C ASN A 151 -10.44 40.06 3.51
N LYS A 152 -10.45 40.17 2.17
CA LYS A 152 -10.82 41.41 1.46
C LYS A 152 -12.30 41.75 1.63
N GLU A 153 -13.18 40.76 1.63
CA GLU A 153 -14.60 40.97 1.86
C GLU A 153 -14.86 41.47 3.29
N ILE A 154 -14.14 40.93 4.28
CA ILE A 154 -14.15 41.41 5.68
C ILE A 154 -13.59 42.84 5.77
N GLU A 155 -12.52 43.16 5.05
CA GLU A 155 -11.95 44.51 4.97
C GLU A 155 -12.98 45.51 4.43
N ILE A 156 -13.66 45.19 3.31
CA ILE A 156 -14.74 46.03 2.74
C ILE A 156 -15.94 46.13 3.70
N ILE A 157 -16.33 45.05 4.39
CA ILE A 157 -17.39 45.08 5.42
C ILE A 157 -17.03 46.07 6.53
N ASN A 158 -15.80 46.01 7.04
CA ASN A 158 -15.33 46.88 8.11
C ASN A 158 -15.21 48.33 7.65
N GLU A 159 -14.73 48.57 6.43
CA GLU A 159 -14.66 49.91 5.83
C GLU A 159 -16.05 50.52 5.67
N VAL A 160 -17.01 49.78 5.08
CA VAL A 160 -18.41 50.21 4.96
C VAL A 160 -19.03 50.46 6.34
N HIS A 161 -18.77 49.62 7.34
CA HIS A 161 -19.26 49.84 8.70
C HIS A 161 -18.68 51.11 9.34
N ASN A 162 -17.39 51.39 9.16
CA ASN A 162 -16.75 52.62 9.62
C ASN A 162 -17.33 53.86 8.91
N LEU A 163 -17.62 53.77 7.60
CA LEU A 163 -18.29 54.84 6.87
C LEU A 163 -19.72 55.07 7.37
N TRP A 164 -20.48 54.01 7.67
CA TRP A 164 -21.80 54.12 8.29
C TRP A 164 -21.76 54.83 9.66
N LEU A 165 -20.82 54.44 10.53
CA LEU A 165 -20.61 55.13 11.81
C LEU A 165 -20.23 56.61 11.62
N ARG A 166 -19.43 56.91 10.58
CA ARG A 166 -19.07 58.29 10.21
C ARG A 166 -20.30 59.07 9.75
N ALA A 167 -21.12 58.53 8.85
CA ALA A 167 -22.36 59.14 8.38
C ALA A 167 -23.30 59.47 9.55
N GLN A 168 -23.52 58.52 10.47
CA GLN A 168 -24.33 58.74 11.67
C GLN A 168 -23.78 59.85 12.61
N SER A 169 -22.47 60.12 12.55
CA SER A 169 -21.80 61.17 13.34
C SER A 169 -21.67 62.53 12.61
N SER A 170 -21.94 62.58 11.32
CA SER A 170 -21.85 63.81 10.51
C SER A 170 -22.97 64.78 10.87
N GLN A 171 -22.60 66.03 11.17
CA GLN A 171 -23.53 67.07 11.62
C GLN A 171 -24.29 67.78 10.50
N THR A 172 -23.85 67.62 9.24
CA THR A 172 -24.50 68.25 8.09
C THR A 172 -24.88 67.20 7.06
N ALA A 173 -26.07 67.36 6.48
CA ALA A 173 -26.62 66.46 5.48
C ALA A 173 -25.69 66.31 4.27
N GLU A 174 -25.05 67.40 3.82
CA GLU A 174 -24.11 67.36 2.67
C GLU A 174 -22.94 66.40 2.93
N GLN A 175 -22.40 66.40 4.15
CA GLN A 175 -21.32 65.49 4.55
C GLN A 175 -21.82 64.05 4.69
N GLN A 176 -23.08 63.84 5.09
CA GLN A 176 -23.70 62.50 5.07
C GLN A 176 -23.82 62.00 3.62
N MET A 177 -24.28 62.83 2.69
CA MET A 177 -24.40 62.47 1.27
C MET A 177 -23.04 62.08 0.65
N GLU A 178 -21.96 62.80 0.96
CA GLU A 178 -20.61 62.46 0.52
C GLU A 178 -20.16 61.08 1.06
N VAL A 179 -20.43 60.79 2.34
CA VAL A 179 -20.10 59.50 2.97
C VAL A 179 -20.95 58.36 2.40
N TYR A 180 -22.24 58.58 2.13
CA TYR A 180 -23.06 57.59 1.42
C TYR A 180 -22.57 57.34 -0.01
N ASP A 181 -22.03 58.36 -0.72
CA ASP A 181 -21.36 58.16 -2.00
C ASP A 181 -20.03 57.39 -1.89
N GLU A 182 -19.32 57.44 -0.75
CA GLU A 182 -18.20 56.54 -0.47
C GLU A 182 -18.67 55.09 -0.27
N ILE A 183 -19.73 54.88 0.52
CA ILE A 183 -20.35 53.55 0.72
C ILE A 183 -20.81 52.95 -0.61
N LEU A 184 -21.50 53.73 -1.44
CA LEU A 184 -22.05 53.27 -2.73
C LEU A 184 -20.97 53.00 -3.80
N LYS A 185 -19.76 53.56 -3.68
CA LYS A 185 -18.61 53.16 -4.50
C LYS A 185 -18.11 51.75 -4.14
N LEU A 186 -18.16 51.39 -2.85
CA LEU A 186 -17.77 50.06 -2.36
C LEU A 186 -18.90 49.03 -2.58
N ARG A 187 -20.17 49.45 -2.44
CA ARG A 187 -21.37 48.64 -2.59
C ARG A 187 -22.46 49.35 -3.40
N PRO A 188 -22.41 49.30 -4.74
CA PRO A 188 -23.34 50.04 -5.60
C PRO A 188 -24.79 49.53 -5.58
N GLY A 189 -25.04 48.37 -4.95
CA GLY A 189 -26.37 47.79 -4.75
C GLY A 189 -26.88 47.85 -3.31
N ASP A 190 -26.26 48.66 -2.45
CA ASP A 190 -26.70 48.85 -1.07
C ASP A 190 -27.96 49.74 -1.01
N LEU A 191 -29.13 49.12 -0.88
CA LEU A 191 -30.41 49.82 -0.89
C LEU A 191 -30.60 50.69 0.36
N GLU A 192 -30.07 50.26 1.51
CA GLU A 192 -30.14 51.03 2.76
C GLU A 192 -29.35 52.34 2.61
N ALA A 193 -28.11 52.26 2.12
CA ALA A 193 -27.30 53.45 1.84
C ALA A 193 -27.94 54.39 0.80
N LEU A 194 -28.67 53.86 -0.19
CA LEU A 194 -29.47 54.69 -1.10
C LEU A 194 -30.65 55.36 -0.40
N THR A 195 -31.38 54.67 0.48
CA THR A 195 -32.51 55.28 1.21
C THR A 195 -32.06 56.40 2.17
N HIS A 196 -30.98 56.20 2.92
CA HIS A 196 -30.44 57.27 3.78
C HIS A 196 -29.78 58.40 2.98
N LYS A 197 -29.29 58.14 1.76
CA LYS A 197 -28.89 59.22 0.86
C LYS A 197 -30.08 60.05 0.37
N ALA A 198 -31.24 59.44 0.14
CA ALA A 198 -32.46 60.17 -0.19
C ALA A 198 -32.95 61.03 0.99
N ASP A 199 -32.88 60.48 2.20
CA ASP A 199 -33.18 61.16 3.48
C ASP A 199 -32.30 62.41 3.67
N ALA A 200 -30.97 62.27 3.54
CA ALA A 200 -30.05 63.41 3.56
C ALA A 200 -30.30 64.43 2.42
N ALA A 201 -30.84 64.00 1.26
CA ALA A 201 -31.26 64.92 0.20
C ALA A 201 -32.54 65.69 0.55
N MET A 202 -33.45 65.09 1.33
CA MET A 202 -34.64 65.75 1.88
C MET A 202 -34.26 66.85 2.88
N GLU A 203 -33.30 66.59 3.78
CA GLU A 203 -32.81 67.59 4.74
C GLU A 203 -32.26 68.87 4.06
N ILE A 204 -31.58 68.72 2.91
CA ILE A 204 -31.04 69.84 2.10
C ILE A 204 -32.14 70.50 1.23
N ARG A 205 -33.36 69.94 1.22
CA ARG A 205 -34.52 70.35 0.39
C ARG A 205 -34.33 70.12 -1.12
N GLU A 206 -33.45 69.20 -1.51
CA GLU A 206 -33.25 68.78 -2.90
C GLU A 206 -34.25 67.67 -3.31
N PHE A 207 -35.54 67.99 -3.17
CA PHE A 207 -36.65 67.04 -3.30
C PHE A 207 -36.66 66.26 -4.63
N HIS A 208 -36.32 66.92 -5.74
CA HIS A 208 -36.22 66.28 -7.06
C HIS A 208 -35.12 65.21 -7.11
N TRP A 209 -34.02 65.41 -6.37
CA TRP A 209 -32.94 64.44 -6.28
C TRP A 209 -33.30 63.28 -5.36
N ALA A 210 -33.95 63.56 -4.22
CA ALA A 210 -34.52 62.55 -3.33
C ALA A 210 -35.49 61.62 -4.07
N LEU A 211 -36.43 62.17 -4.87
CA LEU A 211 -37.33 61.40 -5.74
C LEU A 211 -36.55 60.48 -6.70
N SER A 212 -35.50 60.99 -7.34
CA SER A 212 -34.68 60.22 -8.29
C SER A 212 -33.95 59.05 -7.61
N ILE A 213 -33.43 59.26 -6.40
CA ILE A 213 -32.80 58.20 -5.60
C ILE A 213 -33.83 57.17 -5.14
N CYS A 214 -34.98 57.59 -4.61
CA CYS A 214 -36.05 56.69 -4.17
C CYS A 214 -36.60 55.85 -5.34
N ASN A 215 -36.79 56.45 -6.52
CA ASN A 215 -37.19 55.72 -7.72
C ASN A 215 -36.21 54.60 -8.08
N ARG A 216 -34.89 54.86 -8.00
CA ARG A 216 -33.86 53.83 -8.25
C ARG A 216 -33.88 52.70 -7.20
N VAL A 217 -34.23 52.97 -5.95
CA VAL A 217 -34.43 51.91 -4.94
C VAL A 217 -35.66 51.08 -5.30
N LEU A 218 -36.76 51.74 -5.67
CA LEU A 218 -38.05 51.11 -5.99
C LEU A 218 -38.07 50.36 -7.34
N GLU A 219 -37.12 50.64 -8.24
CA GLU A 219 -36.83 49.82 -9.42
C GLU A 219 -36.25 48.44 -9.05
N VAL A 220 -35.52 48.34 -7.94
CA VAL A 220 -34.91 47.09 -7.44
C VAL A 220 -35.84 46.38 -6.45
N ASP A 221 -36.37 47.12 -5.48
CA ASP A 221 -37.32 46.67 -4.47
C ASP A 221 -38.54 47.59 -4.44
N SER A 222 -39.53 47.29 -5.28
CA SER A 222 -40.80 48.03 -5.37
C SER A 222 -41.67 47.99 -4.10
N THR A 223 -41.27 47.22 -3.09
CA THR A 223 -41.93 47.07 -1.78
C THR A 223 -41.17 47.72 -0.62
N ASN A 224 -40.04 48.38 -0.90
CA ASN A 224 -39.24 49.03 0.13
C ASN A 224 -40.01 50.16 0.83
N ALA A 225 -40.48 49.90 2.05
CA ALA A 225 -41.34 50.82 2.79
C ALA A 225 -40.66 52.17 3.09
N ASN A 226 -39.36 52.17 3.40
CA ASN A 226 -38.59 53.39 3.68
C ASN A 226 -38.42 54.23 2.41
N ALA A 227 -38.14 53.62 1.25
CA ALA A 227 -38.03 54.34 -0.01
C ALA A 227 -39.39 54.89 -0.49
N LEU A 228 -40.49 54.14 -0.29
CA LEU A 228 -41.84 54.65 -0.56
C LEU A 228 -42.18 55.84 0.34
N TYR A 229 -41.83 55.77 1.62
CA TYR A 229 -42.03 56.85 2.59
C TYR A 229 -41.25 58.12 2.21
N GLN A 230 -39.94 58.00 1.98
CA GLN A 230 -39.10 59.13 1.57
C GLN A 230 -39.55 59.74 0.24
N ARG A 231 -40.06 58.91 -0.69
CA ARG A 231 -40.67 59.40 -1.94
C ARG A 231 -41.98 60.14 -1.69
N ALA A 232 -42.80 59.69 -0.72
CA ALA A 232 -44.02 60.37 -0.32
C ALA A 232 -43.74 61.74 0.31
N CYS A 233 -42.76 61.85 1.22
CA CYS A 233 -42.33 63.14 1.78
C CYS A 233 -41.88 64.09 0.66
N ALA A 234 -41.02 63.62 -0.25
CA ALA A 234 -40.56 64.42 -1.39
C ALA A 234 -41.71 64.90 -2.30
N TYR A 235 -42.73 64.06 -2.54
CA TYR A 235 -43.92 64.46 -3.28
C TYR A 235 -44.79 65.48 -2.52
N ALA A 236 -44.93 65.35 -1.20
CA ALA A 236 -45.68 66.29 -0.37
C ALA A 236 -45.05 67.69 -0.36
N CYS A 237 -43.71 67.76 -0.23
CA CYS A 237 -42.96 69.02 -0.32
C CYS A 237 -43.00 69.66 -1.73
N LEU A 238 -43.21 68.87 -2.78
CA LEU A 238 -43.37 69.33 -4.16
C LEU A 238 -44.84 69.64 -4.54
N GLY A 239 -45.79 69.46 -3.62
CA GLY A 239 -47.22 69.70 -3.87
C GLY A 239 -47.92 68.65 -4.74
N ALA A 240 -47.35 67.45 -4.86
CA ALA A 240 -47.92 66.32 -5.61
C ALA A 240 -48.76 65.42 -4.68
N GLU A 241 -49.81 65.99 -4.09
CA GLU A 241 -50.59 65.41 -2.98
C GLU A 241 -51.10 63.98 -3.26
N ASP A 242 -51.74 63.75 -4.41
CA ASP A 242 -52.24 62.43 -4.82
C ASP A 242 -51.16 61.34 -4.87
N GLN A 243 -49.95 61.71 -5.31
CA GLN A 243 -48.81 60.80 -5.43
C GLN A 243 -48.19 60.52 -4.06
N ALA A 244 -48.04 61.56 -3.23
CA ALA A 244 -47.57 61.43 -1.86
C ALA A 244 -48.46 60.47 -1.05
N VAL A 245 -49.78 60.68 -1.07
CA VAL A 245 -50.73 59.82 -0.36
C VAL A 245 -50.69 58.39 -0.89
N SER A 246 -50.65 58.19 -2.22
CA SER A 246 -50.61 56.84 -2.80
C SER A 246 -49.34 56.06 -2.48
N ASP A 247 -48.20 56.72 -2.28
CA ASP A 247 -46.96 56.06 -1.87
C ASP A 247 -46.93 55.82 -0.35
N LEU A 248 -47.45 56.76 0.44
CA LEU A 248 -47.60 56.61 1.89
C LEU A 248 -48.55 55.45 2.26
N GLU A 249 -49.65 55.27 1.52
CA GLU A 249 -50.54 54.10 1.62
C GLU A 249 -49.76 52.78 1.52
N ARG A 250 -48.86 52.70 0.53
CA ARG A 250 -48.04 51.50 0.28
C ARG A 250 -46.91 51.35 1.30
N ALA A 251 -46.32 52.45 1.76
CA ALA A 251 -45.32 52.45 2.82
C ALA A 251 -45.90 51.92 4.14
N ILE A 252 -47.08 52.40 4.54
CA ILE A 252 -47.79 51.98 5.76
C ILE A 252 -48.22 50.50 5.68
N GLN A 253 -48.60 50.00 4.50
CA GLN A 253 -48.87 48.57 4.29
C GLN A 253 -47.61 47.71 4.50
N GLY A 254 -46.42 48.22 4.15
CA GLY A 254 -45.14 47.53 4.39
C GLY A 254 -44.64 47.64 5.83
N SER A 255 -44.86 48.79 6.49
CA SER A 255 -44.48 49.01 7.89
C SER A 255 -45.48 49.92 8.60
N ALA A 256 -46.25 49.33 9.53
CA ALA A 256 -47.24 50.07 10.31
C ALA A 256 -46.64 51.18 11.20
N PHE A 257 -45.34 51.11 11.53
CA PHE A 257 -44.63 52.15 12.28
C PHE A 257 -44.58 53.49 11.52
N LEU A 258 -44.51 53.44 10.18
CA LEU A 258 -44.48 54.64 9.34
C LEU A 258 -45.78 55.45 9.41
N ARG A 259 -46.90 54.86 9.86
CA ARG A 259 -48.14 55.61 10.14
C ARG A 259 -47.97 56.56 11.32
N GLU A 260 -47.28 56.15 12.38
CA GLU A 260 -47.08 57.01 13.55
C GLU A 260 -46.07 58.11 13.22
N LEU A 261 -44.98 57.77 12.51
CA LEU A 261 -44.02 58.76 12.00
C LEU A 261 -44.69 59.81 11.11
N ALA A 262 -45.57 59.40 10.18
CA ALA A 262 -46.33 60.31 9.32
C ALA A 262 -47.29 61.28 10.04
N LYS A 263 -47.58 61.08 11.33
CA LYS A 263 -48.36 62.03 12.15
C LYS A 263 -47.49 63.10 12.80
N GLU A 264 -46.21 62.81 13.00
CA GLU A 264 -45.26 63.68 13.69
C GLU A 264 -44.39 64.47 12.70
N GLU A 265 -44.25 64.02 11.45
CA GLU A 265 -43.45 64.70 10.42
C GLU A 265 -44.11 65.96 9.84
N ASN A 266 -43.34 67.04 9.78
CA ASN A 266 -43.79 68.33 9.25
C ASN A 266 -43.86 68.35 7.71
N ASP A 267 -43.19 67.44 7.01
CA ASP A 267 -43.20 67.38 5.54
C ASP A 267 -44.59 67.09 4.95
N PHE A 268 -45.49 66.51 5.76
CA PHE A 268 -46.88 66.24 5.39
C PHE A 268 -47.85 67.37 5.80
N GLU A 269 -47.38 68.53 6.26
CA GLU A 269 -48.24 69.70 6.55
C GLU A 269 -49.15 70.08 5.37
N THR A 270 -48.67 69.88 4.13
CA THR A 270 -49.43 70.13 2.89
C THR A 270 -50.55 69.11 2.63
N LEU A 271 -50.51 67.92 3.25
CA LEU A 271 -51.51 66.87 3.08
C LEU A 271 -52.64 66.92 4.13
N HIS A 272 -52.50 67.72 5.19
CA HIS A 272 -53.53 67.84 6.22
C HIS A 272 -54.84 68.39 5.67
N GLY A 273 -55.94 67.70 5.95
CA GLY A 273 -57.26 67.97 5.37
C GLY A 273 -57.54 67.27 4.03
N HIS A 274 -56.58 66.57 3.43
CA HIS A 274 -56.84 65.67 2.30
C HIS A 274 -57.52 64.39 2.80
N GLU A 275 -58.75 64.10 2.35
CA GLU A 275 -59.61 63.05 2.94
C GLU A 275 -58.93 61.67 3.08
N ARG A 276 -58.14 61.27 2.08
CA ARG A 276 -57.39 59.99 2.09
C ARG A 276 -56.27 59.98 3.14
N PHE A 277 -55.58 61.10 3.35
CA PHE A 277 -54.47 61.19 4.30
C PHE A 277 -54.98 61.06 5.75
N GLU A 278 -56.05 61.78 6.08
CA GLU A 278 -56.71 61.70 7.38
C GLU A 278 -57.25 60.29 7.67
N GLN A 279 -57.80 59.59 6.67
CA GLN A 279 -58.24 58.19 6.81
C GLN A 279 -57.07 57.24 7.16
N LEU A 280 -55.88 57.46 6.60
CA LEU A 280 -54.71 56.59 6.83
C LEU A 280 -54.11 56.76 8.22
N ILE A 281 -54.13 58.00 8.71
CA ILE A 281 -53.67 58.38 10.05
C ILE A 281 -54.63 57.93 11.14
N THR A 282 -55.95 58.04 10.89
CA THR A 282 -57.00 57.69 11.88
C THR A 282 -57.28 56.19 11.97
N HIS A 283 -56.98 55.39 10.95
CA HIS A 283 -57.14 53.93 11.01
C HIS A 283 -56.14 53.27 11.99
N HIS A 284 -56.53 53.18 13.26
CA HIS A 284 -56.08 52.11 14.14
C HIS A 284 -56.62 50.78 13.60
N ASN A 285 -55.70 49.86 13.27
CA ASN A 285 -56.07 48.46 13.11
C ASN A 285 -56.11 47.83 14.50
N GLU A 286 -57.25 47.24 14.84
CA GLU A 286 -57.42 46.30 15.97
C GLU A 286 -56.64 44.98 15.72
#